data_AF-A0AB39Z1W3-F1
#
_entry.id   AF-A0AB39Z1W3-F1
#
_cell.length_a   1.000
_cell.length_b   1.000
_cell.length_c   1.000
_cell.angle_alpha   90.00
_cell.angle_beta   90.00
_cell.angle_gamma   90.00
#
_symmetry.space_group_name_H-M   'P 1'
#
loop_
_entity.id
_entity.type
_entity.pdbx_description
1 polymer ?
#
loop_
_entity_poly.entity_id
_entity_poly.type
_entity_poly.pdbx_seq_one_letter_code
_entity_poly.pdbx_strand_id
1 'polypeptide(L)'
;MSSTSNTIHTKLVSLISRGQELTSIFFYAPVKEKCHLENTLSSATWGLPLVIWGSDRTVILNGFLGEGLLVLACLQGVHWRAYLGSLSRSLKYLRQAKVLIEFMEDRDEYLVNQVLSFCLSQEMINVNAIFNDFEDTQMVSSFEAYPQFEVVNHTFTEVTQMSDLYPNKMVDLRGGNIRTMPDYSEPNTILYQDKEGNKQILGYLWDIMEAYARKHNAQLQVVNKYVDDRTLNTIELLDVAQNGLIDIAASIQPMSVGGLDRVHELSYPVNLASWCTMMPVERQLDVSELLSRVLPHTTFALLIFLWIFHEALKGRVRRYQRLQRIGWLVLATLVTSYYVGKLLTLFADPPSLPPIDSLAALIESPVRIITTRPEYSSIEFTQRTKYSSAFRLTSKTLVLIGLRNALNTSYGYTLTSEKWKMYKEQQKRSSRPLFRYSKDLCFYEMVPFGLVIPENSAHRAPLHNFTLLLQQSGLHDFWVARGFYYMVKAGKIHLADFKERYRPETLNISDLRHVLVLYFSGVIISLVLFIGELFVSWVNYWLGF
;
A
#
# COMPACT_ATOMS: atom_id res chain seq x y z
N MET A 1 13.22 45.11 39.63
CA MET A 1 12.11 44.39 40.29
C MET A 1 10.82 45.06 39.84
N SER A 2 10.22 44.54 38.78
CA SER A 2 8.94 45.05 38.24
C SER A 2 7.81 44.25 38.89
N SER A 3 6.90 44.95 39.56
CA SER A 3 5.71 44.38 40.19
C SER A 3 4.95 43.48 39.23
N THR A 4 4.87 42.19 39.52
CA THR A 4 3.93 41.27 38.89
C THR A 4 2.52 41.76 39.18
N SER A 5 1.86 42.42 38.23
CA SER A 5 0.45 42.76 38.38
C SER A 5 -0.33 41.45 38.40
N ASN A 6 -0.91 41.12 39.55
CA ASN A 6 -1.61 39.87 39.80
C ASN A 6 -3.04 39.98 39.23
N THR A 7 -3.16 40.32 37.95
CA THR A 7 -4.45 40.51 37.27
C THR A 7 -5.09 39.15 36.96
N ILE A 8 -6.42 39.12 36.85
CA ILE A 8 -7.13 37.88 36.50
C ILE A 8 -6.75 37.37 35.10
N HIS A 9 -6.45 38.27 34.16
CA HIS A 9 -5.85 37.96 32.86
C HIS A 9 -4.52 37.19 33.01
N THR A 10 -3.64 37.66 33.90
CA THR A 10 -2.37 36.97 34.19
C THR A 10 -2.61 35.58 34.78
N LYS A 11 -3.60 35.42 35.67
CA LYS A 11 -3.99 34.11 36.21
C LYS A 11 -4.45 33.16 35.09
N LEU A 12 -5.36 33.61 34.22
CA LEU A 12 -5.88 32.83 33.08
C LEU A 12 -4.76 32.38 32.14
N VAL A 13 -3.92 33.32 31.67
CA VAL A 13 -2.82 33.00 30.74
C VAL A 13 -1.79 32.09 31.41
N SER A 14 -1.52 32.28 32.71
CA SER A 14 -0.59 31.42 33.46
C SER A 14 -1.11 29.99 33.64
N LEU A 15 -2.42 29.80 33.78
CA LEU A 15 -3.03 28.46 33.81
C LEU A 15 -2.84 27.77 32.46
N ILE A 16 -3.07 28.51 31.37
CA ILE A 16 -2.97 28.00 30.00
C ILE A 16 -1.53 27.65 29.63
N SER A 17 -0.58 28.55 29.92
CA SER A 17 0.84 28.43 29.55
C SER A 17 1.59 27.35 30.34
N ARG A 18 1.15 27.02 31.56
CA ARG A 18 1.74 25.96 32.39
C ARG A 18 1.39 24.55 31.94
N GLY A 19 0.56 24.39 30.91
CA GLY A 19 0.26 23.08 30.33
C GLY A 19 1.53 22.39 29.82
N GLN A 20 1.73 21.12 30.22
CA GLN A 20 2.95 20.35 29.94
C GLN A 20 3.27 20.13 28.44
N GLU A 21 2.34 20.46 27.55
CA GLU A 21 2.44 20.22 26.10
C GLU A 21 2.86 21.46 25.30
N LEU A 22 2.99 22.63 25.93
CA LEU A 22 3.30 23.87 25.22
C LEU A 22 4.81 24.06 25.03
N THR A 23 5.19 24.40 23.81
CA THR A 23 6.58 24.62 23.38
C THR A 23 6.85 26.06 22.97
N SER A 24 5.82 26.82 22.56
CA SER A 24 5.98 28.20 22.07
C SER A 24 4.69 29.00 22.18
N ILE A 25 4.84 30.33 22.16
CA ILE A 25 3.73 31.28 22.20
C ILE A 25 3.82 32.21 21.00
N PHE A 26 2.69 32.38 20.31
CA PHE A 26 2.51 33.35 19.24
C PHE A 26 1.50 34.42 19.68
N PHE A 27 1.98 35.64 19.88
CA PHE A 27 1.14 36.78 20.20
C PHE A 27 0.81 37.54 18.91
N TYR A 28 -0.48 37.56 18.55
CA TYR A 28 -1.00 38.16 17.33
C TYR A 28 -1.79 39.43 17.66
N ALA A 29 -1.25 40.60 17.30
CA ALA A 29 -1.87 41.89 17.59
C ALA A 29 -1.77 42.81 16.35
N PRO A 30 -2.64 42.63 15.34
CA PRO A 30 -2.62 43.46 14.13
C PRO A 30 -3.05 44.92 14.38
N VAL A 31 -3.59 45.22 15.55
CA VAL A 31 -4.08 46.55 15.96
C VAL A 31 -3.03 47.25 16.82
N LYS A 32 -2.93 48.58 16.74
CA LYS A 32 -2.01 49.38 17.56
C LYS A 32 -2.50 49.63 19.00
N GLU A 33 -3.78 49.41 19.25
CA GLU A 33 -4.37 49.54 20.58
C GLU A 33 -3.88 48.40 21.48
N LYS A 34 -3.61 48.74 22.74
CA LYS A 34 -3.09 47.78 23.72
C LYS A 34 -4.23 46.98 24.32
N CYS A 35 -4.15 45.66 24.21
CA CYS A 35 -5.04 44.72 24.88
C CYS A 35 -4.48 44.29 26.24
N HIS A 36 -5.32 43.73 27.11
CA HIS A 36 -4.90 43.27 28.43
C HIS A 36 -3.94 42.06 28.35
N LEU A 37 -4.08 41.21 27.33
CA LEU A 37 -3.19 40.09 27.07
C LEU A 37 -1.73 40.53 26.84
N GLU A 38 -1.47 41.71 26.26
CA GLU A 38 -0.11 42.22 26.05
C GLU A 38 0.65 42.35 27.38
N ASN A 39 -0.06 42.76 28.45
CA ASN A 39 0.52 42.91 29.78
C ASN A 39 0.89 41.56 30.42
N THR A 40 0.26 40.47 29.98
CA THR A 40 0.51 39.10 30.50
C THR A 40 1.77 38.47 29.91
N LEU A 41 2.27 38.99 28.79
CA LEU A 41 3.38 38.38 28.03
C LEU A 41 4.68 38.25 28.84
N SER A 42 4.92 39.15 29.79
CA SER A 42 6.16 39.15 30.60
C SER A 42 6.08 38.25 31.84
N SER A 43 4.88 38.07 32.40
CA SER A 43 4.66 37.42 33.70
C SER A 43 4.12 36.00 33.57
N ALA A 44 3.33 35.72 32.53
CA ALA A 44 2.57 34.47 32.40
C ALA A 44 3.21 33.44 31.45
N THR A 45 4.24 33.79 30.68
CA THR A 45 4.78 32.96 29.56
C THR A 45 6.02 32.13 29.93
N TRP A 46 6.38 32.08 31.22
CA TRP A 46 7.59 31.50 31.83
C TRP A 46 8.43 30.56 30.93
N GLY A 47 9.49 31.11 30.32
CA GLY A 47 10.53 30.34 29.65
C GLY A 47 10.20 29.81 28.26
N LEU A 48 8.98 30.03 27.76
CA LEU A 48 8.59 29.65 26.41
C LEU A 48 9.05 30.70 25.39
N PRO A 49 9.58 30.30 24.21
CA PRO A 49 9.83 31.20 23.09
C PRO A 49 8.56 31.98 22.70
N LEU A 50 8.68 33.30 22.69
CA LEU A 50 7.60 34.23 22.34
C LEU A 50 7.86 34.88 20.99
N VAL A 51 6.88 34.78 20.09
CA VAL A 51 6.88 35.47 18.79
C VAL A 51 5.76 36.50 18.80
N ILE A 52 6.11 37.77 18.64
CA ILE A 52 5.17 38.89 18.57
C ILE A 52 4.95 39.28 17.11
N TRP A 53 3.70 39.26 16.68
CA TRP A 53 3.32 39.62 15.31
C TRP A 53 2.30 40.76 15.31
N GLY A 54 2.82 41.96 15.05
CA GLY A 54 2.06 43.22 15.04
C GLY A 54 1.45 43.61 13.70
N SER A 55 1.24 42.66 12.79
CA SER A 55 0.79 42.94 11.40
C SER A 55 -0.39 42.07 11.01
N ASP A 56 -1.27 42.63 10.18
CA ASP A 56 -2.36 41.93 9.51
C ASP A 56 -1.90 41.00 8.37
N ARG A 57 -0.61 41.04 8.00
CA ARG A 57 -0.03 40.16 6.98
C ARG A 57 0.14 38.74 7.49
N THR A 58 0.00 37.78 6.58
CA THR A 58 0.20 36.36 6.88
C THR A 58 1.68 36.03 7.01
N VAL A 59 2.05 35.41 8.12
CA VAL A 59 3.36 34.77 8.36
C VAL A 59 3.22 33.25 8.38
N ILE A 60 4.15 32.51 7.76
CA ILE A 60 4.12 31.04 7.71
C ILE A 60 4.80 30.48 8.96
N LEU A 61 4.02 30.02 9.94
CA LEU A 61 4.54 29.66 11.28
C LEU A 61 5.15 28.25 11.35
N ASN A 62 4.65 27.30 10.57
CA ASN A 62 5.11 25.90 10.57
C ASN A 62 6.59 25.73 10.17
N GLY A 63 7.23 26.75 9.61
CA GLY A 63 8.66 26.71 9.30
C GLY A 63 9.58 26.84 10.53
N PHE A 64 9.07 27.34 11.65
CA PHE A 64 9.89 27.62 12.85
C PHE A 64 9.18 27.41 14.19
N LEU A 65 7.86 27.20 14.22
CA LEU A 65 7.10 26.82 15.42
C LEU A 65 6.54 25.40 15.28
N GLY A 66 6.48 24.65 16.38
CA GLY A 66 5.94 23.29 16.45
C GLY A 66 4.46 23.22 16.86
N GLU A 67 3.94 22.00 17.01
CA GLU A 67 2.52 21.72 17.34
C GLU A 67 2.11 22.16 18.75
N GLY A 68 3.05 22.30 19.70
CA GLY A 68 2.83 22.79 21.06
C GLY A 68 2.62 24.32 21.14
N LEU A 69 1.82 24.88 20.24
CA LEU A 69 1.64 26.32 20.08
C LEU A 69 0.45 26.84 20.89
N LEU A 70 0.70 27.92 21.66
CA LEU A 70 -0.34 28.77 22.22
C LEU A 70 -0.42 30.07 21.44
N VAL A 71 -1.61 30.43 20.97
CA VAL A 71 -1.89 31.69 20.29
C VAL A 71 -2.65 32.61 21.23
N LEU A 72 -2.12 33.80 21.43
CA LEU A 72 -2.77 34.90 22.14
C LEU A 72 -3.09 35.98 21.11
N ALA A 73 -4.36 36.18 20.78
CA ALA A 73 -4.79 37.07 19.71
C ALA A 73 -5.56 38.27 20.28
N CYS A 74 -5.13 39.48 19.96
CA CYS A 74 -5.81 40.71 20.31
C CYS A 74 -6.49 41.31 19.09
N LEU A 75 -7.82 41.33 19.10
CA LEU A 75 -8.63 41.69 17.95
C LEU A 75 -9.61 42.81 18.27
N GLN A 76 -9.92 43.58 17.22
CA GLN A 76 -11.05 44.52 17.21
C GLN A 76 -12.21 43.89 16.44
N GLY A 77 -13.41 43.97 16.99
CA GLY A 77 -14.67 43.41 16.51
C GLY A 77 -15.25 44.06 15.26
N VAL A 78 -14.69 45.14 14.73
CA VAL A 78 -15.12 45.67 13.42
C VAL A 78 -14.52 44.89 12.25
N HIS A 79 -13.25 44.50 12.34
CA HIS A 79 -12.49 43.87 11.24
C HIS A 79 -12.04 42.44 11.55
N TRP A 80 -12.61 41.81 12.58
CA TRP A 80 -12.23 40.50 13.10
C TRP A 80 -12.11 39.42 12.01
N ARG A 81 -12.99 39.43 11.00
CA ARG A 81 -13.01 38.41 9.95
C ARG A 81 -11.76 38.44 9.06
N ALA A 82 -11.25 39.63 8.76
CA ALA A 82 -10.02 39.78 7.98
C ALA A 82 -8.80 39.34 8.80
N TYR A 83 -8.75 39.72 10.08
CA TYR A 83 -7.66 39.35 10.98
C TYR A 83 -7.63 37.84 11.27
N LEU A 84 -8.77 37.22 11.58
CA LEU A 84 -8.86 35.76 11.74
C LEU A 84 -8.60 35.00 10.43
N GLY A 85 -8.97 35.57 9.28
CA GLY A 85 -8.60 35.03 7.97
C GLY A 85 -7.09 35.09 7.71
N SER A 86 -6.39 36.07 8.26
CA SER A 86 -4.92 36.13 8.23
C SER A 86 -4.31 35.13 9.22
N LEU A 87 -4.81 35.09 10.45
CA LEU A 87 -4.35 34.18 11.49
C LEU A 87 -4.51 32.71 11.09
N SER A 88 -5.65 32.32 10.54
CA SER A 88 -5.92 30.94 10.07
C SER A 88 -5.01 30.50 8.92
N ARG A 89 -4.56 31.44 8.06
CA ARG A 89 -3.53 31.20 7.04
C ARG A 89 -2.14 31.11 7.66
N SER A 90 -1.87 31.90 8.68
CA SER A 90 -0.61 31.82 9.44
C SER A 90 -0.44 30.51 10.21
N LEU A 91 -1.54 29.98 10.71
CA LEU A 91 -1.62 28.69 11.40
C LEU A 91 -1.76 27.50 10.43
N LYS A 92 -1.35 27.63 9.16
CA LYS A 92 -1.34 26.48 8.23
C LYS A 92 -0.55 25.33 8.85
N TYR A 93 -1.17 24.14 8.90
CA TYR A 93 -0.75 22.90 9.56
C TYR A 93 -0.66 22.94 11.10
N LEU A 94 -1.01 24.06 11.74
CA LEU A 94 -0.97 24.26 13.19
C LEU A 94 -2.35 24.67 13.74
N ARG A 95 -3.45 24.36 13.05
CA ARG A 95 -4.81 24.83 13.42
C ARG A 95 -5.39 24.15 14.67
N GLN A 96 -4.74 23.09 15.15
CA GLN A 96 -5.05 22.44 16.42
C GLN A 96 -4.42 23.17 17.62
N ALA A 97 -3.63 24.23 17.40
CA ALA A 97 -3.09 25.09 18.44
C ALA A 97 -4.19 25.65 19.34
N LYS A 98 -3.86 25.89 20.60
CA LYS A 98 -4.78 26.53 21.57
C LYS A 98 -4.80 28.02 21.28
N VAL A 99 -5.96 28.60 21.01
CA VAL A 99 -6.12 30.01 20.66
C VAL A 99 -6.99 30.70 21.70
N LEU A 100 -6.44 31.72 22.36
CA LEU A 100 -7.20 32.65 23.19
C LEU A 100 -7.32 33.99 22.45
N ILE A 101 -8.54 34.40 22.18
CA ILE A 101 -8.86 35.67 21.53
C ILE A 101 -9.37 36.65 22.60
N GLU A 102 -8.81 37.85 22.63
CA GLU A 102 -9.33 38.98 23.39
C GLU A 102 -9.94 40.00 22.42
N PHE A 103 -11.22 40.32 22.65
CA PHE A 103 -11.90 41.43 22.00
C PHE A 103 -11.88 42.67 22.89
N MET A 104 -11.56 43.81 22.27
CA MET A 104 -11.51 45.11 22.96
C MET A 104 -12.89 45.74 23.17
N GLU A 105 -13.92 45.27 22.46
CA GLU A 105 -15.29 45.73 22.68
C GLU A 105 -15.98 45.03 23.87
N ASP A 106 -17.11 45.61 24.28
CA ASP A 106 -18.04 44.96 25.19
C ASP A 106 -18.58 43.66 24.60
N ARG A 107 -18.99 42.76 25.48
CA ARG A 107 -19.52 41.45 25.09
C ARG A 107 -20.78 41.58 24.24
N ASP A 108 -20.71 40.97 23.05
CA ASP A 108 -21.86 40.77 22.16
C ASP A 108 -21.98 39.28 21.83
N GLU A 109 -23.05 38.63 22.30
CA GLU A 109 -23.30 37.20 22.06
C GLU A 109 -23.41 36.86 20.57
N TYR A 110 -23.90 37.79 19.74
CA TYR A 110 -23.97 37.60 18.30
C TYR A 110 -22.56 37.58 17.69
N LEU A 111 -21.70 38.51 18.11
CA LEU A 111 -20.29 38.56 17.68
C LEU A 111 -19.54 37.29 18.10
N VAL A 112 -19.71 36.84 19.35
CA VAL A 112 -19.10 35.59 19.86
C VAL A 112 -19.47 34.41 18.97
N ASN A 113 -20.76 34.25 18.70
CA ASN A 113 -21.28 33.16 17.89
C ASN A 113 -20.69 33.19 16.47
N GLN A 114 -20.69 34.36 15.81
CA GLN A 114 -20.09 34.50 14.48
C GLN A 114 -18.59 34.20 14.45
N VAL A 115 -17.84 34.67 15.44
CA VAL A 115 -16.39 34.47 15.53
C VAL A 115 -16.05 33.01 15.73
N LEU A 116 -16.65 32.36 16.74
CA LEU A 116 -16.35 30.96 17.05
C LEU A 116 -16.83 30.01 15.95
N SER A 117 -17.98 30.30 15.33
CA SER A 117 -18.48 29.57 14.15
C SER A 117 -17.52 29.71 12.96
N PHE A 118 -17.00 30.92 12.73
CA PHE A 118 -15.98 31.14 11.70
C PHE A 118 -14.69 30.39 12.02
N CYS A 119 -14.22 30.39 13.26
CA CYS A 119 -13.04 29.61 13.67
C CYS A 119 -13.20 28.12 13.37
N LEU A 120 -14.35 27.53 13.71
CA LEU A 120 -14.65 26.14 13.38
C LEU A 120 -14.66 25.91 11.86
N SER A 121 -15.24 26.82 11.07
CA SER A 121 -15.22 26.74 9.59
C SER A 121 -13.82 26.78 8.98
N GLN A 122 -12.84 27.33 9.72
CA GLN A 122 -11.44 27.37 9.35
C GLN A 122 -10.64 26.22 9.97
N GLU A 123 -11.28 25.17 10.52
CA GLU A 123 -10.64 24.02 11.18
C GLU A 123 -9.83 24.39 12.44
N MET A 124 -10.10 25.56 13.05
CA MET A 124 -9.53 25.96 14.34
C MET A 124 -10.46 25.46 15.46
N ILE A 125 -10.20 24.25 15.94
CA ILE A 125 -11.10 23.55 16.88
C ILE A 125 -10.92 23.98 18.34
N ASN A 126 -9.75 24.53 18.70
CA ASN A 126 -9.35 24.87 20.07
C ASN A 126 -9.28 26.39 20.25
N VAL A 127 -10.44 27.08 20.21
CA VAL A 127 -10.52 28.54 20.34
C VAL A 127 -11.44 28.95 21.47
N ASN A 128 -10.95 29.87 22.30
CA ASN A 128 -11.70 30.55 23.36
C ASN A 128 -11.65 32.06 23.15
N ALA A 129 -12.69 32.76 23.58
CA ALA A 129 -12.82 34.21 23.47
C ALA A 129 -13.13 34.86 24.83
N ILE A 130 -12.45 35.96 25.13
CA ILE A 130 -12.71 36.87 26.24
C ILE A 130 -12.95 38.28 25.71
N PHE A 131 -13.65 39.10 26.49
CA PHE A 131 -14.02 40.48 26.15
C PHE A 131 -13.49 41.44 27.21
N ASN A 132 -13.65 42.75 26.97
CA ASN A 132 -13.22 43.77 27.92
C ASN A 132 -13.88 43.63 29.31
N ASP A 133 -15.06 43.00 29.38
CA ASP A 133 -15.79 42.70 30.62
C ASP A 133 -15.23 41.51 31.43
N PHE A 134 -14.15 40.87 30.99
CA PHE A 134 -13.62 39.66 31.62
C PHE A 134 -13.13 39.89 33.06
N GLU A 135 -12.64 41.09 33.37
CA GLU A 135 -12.18 41.41 34.72
C GLU A 135 -13.32 41.32 35.75
N ASP A 136 -14.53 41.72 35.35
CA ASP A 136 -15.73 41.71 36.19
C ASP A 136 -16.51 40.39 36.11
N THR A 137 -16.68 39.86 34.90
CA THR A 137 -17.55 38.69 34.63
C THR A 137 -16.84 37.36 34.79
N GLN A 138 -15.51 37.34 34.63
CA GLN A 138 -14.70 36.12 34.59
C GLN A 138 -15.19 35.11 33.54
N MET A 139 -15.93 35.55 32.53
CA MET A 139 -16.55 34.66 31.54
C MET A 139 -15.65 34.42 30.33
N VAL A 140 -15.32 33.15 30.09
CA VAL A 140 -14.61 32.66 28.90
C VAL A 140 -15.60 31.95 27.98
N SER A 141 -15.71 32.42 26.74
CA SER A 141 -16.62 31.84 25.75
C SER A 141 -15.86 30.81 24.91
N SER A 142 -16.40 29.61 24.78
CA SER A 142 -15.90 28.52 23.94
C SER A 142 -17.05 27.97 23.09
N PHE A 143 -16.82 26.83 22.42
CA PHE A 143 -17.85 26.17 21.63
C PHE A 143 -17.69 24.66 21.61
N GLU A 144 -18.81 23.96 21.50
CA GLU A 144 -18.86 22.55 21.17
C GLU A 144 -18.88 22.37 19.66
N ALA A 145 -18.06 21.46 19.13
CA ALA A 145 -17.93 21.23 17.69
C ALA A 145 -18.89 20.14 17.17
N TYR A 146 -19.28 19.21 18.05
CA TYR A 146 -20.09 18.04 17.71
C TYR A 146 -21.19 17.79 18.75
N PRO A 147 -22.36 17.22 18.41
CA PRO A 147 -22.76 16.82 17.06
C PRO A 147 -23.11 18.03 16.16
N GLN A 148 -23.38 19.19 16.76
CA GLN A 148 -23.60 20.46 16.09
C GLN A 148 -22.85 21.58 16.83
N PHE A 149 -22.61 22.68 16.13
CA PHE A 149 -21.95 23.84 16.71
C PHE A 149 -22.85 24.52 17.76
N GLU A 150 -22.32 24.70 18.96
CA GLU A 150 -22.99 25.41 20.05
C GLU A 150 -21.99 26.21 20.86
N VAL A 151 -22.29 27.47 21.18
CA VAL A 151 -21.44 28.32 22.03
C VAL A 151 -21.67 27.97 23.49
N VAL A 152 -20.59 27.82 24.26
CA VAL A 152 -20.63 27.50 25.69
C VAL A 152 -19.83 28.55 26.46
N ASN A 153 -20.43 29.12 27.50
CA ASN A 153 -19.77 30.08 28.38
C ASN A 153 -19.32 29.39 29.66
N HIS A 154 -18.07 29.60 30.04
CA HIS A 154 -17.46 29.06 31.26
C HIS A 154 -17.06 30.19 32.19
N THR A 155 -17.37 30.06 33.47
CA THR A 155 -16.88 30.99 34.49
C THR A 155 -15.49 30.54 34.96
N PHE A 156 -14.50 31.42 34.80
CA PHE A 156 -13.14 31.19 35.23
C PHE A 156 -13.02 31.39 36.75
N THR A 157 -12.67 30.31 37.46
CA THR A 157 -12.49 30.31 38.92
C THR A 157 -11.13 29.70 39.28
N GLU A 158 -10.73 29.79 40.55
CA GLU A 158 -9.43 29.23 40.99
C GLU A 158 -9.35 27.70 40.89
N VAL A 159 -10.49 27.01 40.74
CA VAL A 159 -10.58 25.56 40.60
C VAL A 159 -10.56 25.13 39.12
N THR A 160 -10.74 26.05 38.18
CA THR A 160 -10.79 25.76 36.74
C THR A 160 -9.50 25.09 36.28
N GLN A 161 -9.63 23.96 35.61
CA GLN A 161 -8.52 23.22 35.03
C GLN A 161 -8.34 23.57 33.55
N MET A 162 -7.15 23.27 33.04
CA MET A 162 -6.85 23.50 31.63
C MET A 162 -7.73 22.68 30.68
N SER A 163 -8.12 21.47 31.09
CA SER A 163 -9.06 20.60 30.35
C SER A 163 -10.46 21.19 30.24
N ASP A 164 -10.85 22.07 31.17
CA ASP A 164 -12.17 22.73 31.13
C ASP A 164 -12.19 23.84 30.08
N LEU A 165 -11.06 24.52 29.89
CA LEU A 165 -10.90 25.58 28.89
C LEU A 165 -10.66 25.02 27.49
N TYR A 166 -9.86 23.96 27.37
CA TYR A 166 -9.54 23.34 26.08
C TYR A 166 -9.78 21.83 26.14
N PRO A 167 -11.06 21.39 26.18
CA PRO A 167 -11.39 19.98 26.17
C PRO A 167 -11.00 19.34 24.83
N ASN A 168 -10.62 18.06 24.85
CA ASN A 168 -10.35 17.32 23.62
C ASN A 168 -11.66 16.91 22.93
N LYS A 169 -12.14 17.78 22.03
CA LYS A 169 -13.39 17.61 21.27
C LYS A 169 -13.39 16.43 20.28
N MET A 170 -12.25 15.76 20.09
CA MET A 170 -12.10 14.62 19.17
C MET A 170 -12.18 13.26 19.87
N VAL A 171 -12.32 13.22 21.20
CA VAL A 171 -12.46 11.95 21.95
C VAL A 171 -13.82 11.31 21.68
N ASP A 172 -14.90 12.10 21.75
CA ASP A 172 -16.28 11.67 21.57
C ASP A 172 -17.02 12.70 20.70
N LEU A 173 -17.46 12.27 19.51
CA LEU A 173 -18.19 13.11 18.58
C LEU A 173 -19.71 13.13 18.85
N ARG A 174 -20.19 12.43 19.89
CA ARG A 174 -21.59 12.44 20.37
C ARG A 174 -22.61 12.15 19.27
N GLY A 175 -22.31 11.20 18.39
CA GLY A 175 -23.12 10.84 17.23
C GLY A 175 -22.92 11.73 16.00
N GLY A 176 -21.92 12.61 16.02
CA GLY A 176 -21.55 13.49 14.90
C GLY A 176 -21.15 12.72 13.63
N ASN A 177 -21.18 13.41 12.49
CA ASN A 177 -20.91 12.82 11.19
C ASN A 177 -19.44 13.00 10.78
N ILE A 178 -18.81 11.92 10.34
CA ILE A 178 -17.54 11.94 9.62
C ILE A 178 -17.85 11.79 8.13
N ARG A 179 -17.63 12.86 7.36
CA ARG A 179 -17.86 12.85 5.92
C ARG A 179 -16.76 12.08 5.23
N THR A 180 -17.15 11.04 4.50
CA THR A 180 -16.22 10.14 3.83
C THR A 180 -16.59 9.88 2.38
N MET A 181 -15.59 9.52 1.59
CA MET A 181 -15.71 9.23 0.17
C MET A 181 -14.86 8.01 -0.19
N PRO A 182 -15.47 6.83 -0.43
CA PRO A 182 -14.75 5.67 -0.97
C PRO A 182 -14.34 5.86 -2.42
N ASP A 183 -13.17 5.31 -2.77
CA ASP A 183 -12.63 5.27 -4.14
C ASP A 183 -13.08 4.04 -4.95
N TYR A 184 -13.78 3.11 -4.30
CA TYR A 184 -14.20 1.82 -4.84
C TYR A 184 -13.05 1.00 -5.45
N SER A 185 -11.83 1.19 -4.94
CA SER A 185 -10.63 0.44 -5.36
C SER A 185 -10.63 -0.93 -4.71
N GLU A 186 -10.99 -1.95 -5.47
CA GLU A 186 -11.02 -3.34 -5.01
C GLU A 186 -9.59 -3.83 -4.64
N PRO A 187 -9.39 -4.49 -3.47
CA PRO A 187 -10.38 -4.90 -2.45
C PRO A 187 -10.49 -3.94 -1.24
N ASN A 188 -9.96 -2.72 -1.32
CA ASN A 188 -9.91 -1.75 -0.23
C ASN A 188 -11.33 -1.31 0.17
N THR A 189 -12.07 -0.79 -0.80
CA THR A 189 -13.49 -0.45 -0.70
C THR A 189 -14.21 -1.01 -1.92
N ILE A 190 -15.35 -1.65 -1.69
CA ILE A 190 -16.11 -2.38 -2.71
C ILE A 190 -17.58 -2.03 -2.53
N LEU A 191 -18.21 -1.55 -3.60
CA LEU A 191 -19.66 -1.39 -3.65
C LEU A 191 -20.29 -2.73 -4.05
N TYR A 192 -21.24 -3.22 -3.26
CA TYR A 192 -21.98 -4.45 -3.55
C TYR A 192 -23.46 -4.31 -3.19
N GLN A 193 -24.28 -5.19 -3.77
CA GLN A 193 -25.67 -5.36 -3.37
C GLN A 193 -25.77 -6.58 -2.45
N ASP A 194 -26.43 -6.41 -1.31
CA ASP A 194 -26.74 -7.54 -0.44
C ASP A 194 -27.86 -8.42 -1.02
N LYS A 195 -28.23 -9.48 -0.30
CA LYS A 195 -29.28 -10.42 -0.72
C LYS A 195 -30.67 -9.77 -0.77
N GLU A 196 -30.85 -8.65 -0.08
CA GLU A 196 -32.10 -7.89 0.00
C GLU A 196 -32.17 -6.80 -1.09
N GLY A 197 -31.08 -6.60 -1.84
CA GLY A 197 -30.95 -5.60 -2.90
C GLY A 197 -30.44 -4.24 -2.42
N ASN A 198 -30.09 -4.09 -1.13
CA ASN A 198 -29.55 -2.83 -0.62
C ASN A 198 -28.08 -2.68 -1.02
N LYS A 199 -27.72 -1.47 -1.46
CA LYS A 199 -26.34 -1.13 -1.79
C LYS A 199 -25.54 -0.88 -0.51
N GLN A 200 -24.55 -1.73 -0.26
CA GLN A 200 -23.67 -1.69 0.90
C GLN A 200 -22.23 -1.49 0.44
N ILE A 201 -21.38 -1.02 1.36
CA ILE A 201 -19.93 -0.92 1.13
C ILE A 201 -19.25 -1.99 1.99
N LEU A 202 -18.23 -2.65 1.44
CA LEU A 202 -17.38 -3.57 2.18
C LEU A 202 -15.91 -3.36 1.81
N GLY A 203 -15.02 -4.06 2.50
CA GLY A 203 -13.58 -4.08 2.22
C GLY A 203 -12.80 -3.74 3.48
N TYR A 204 -11.50 -4.06 3.49
CA TYR A 204 -10.71 -3.90 4.71
C TYR A 204 -10.59 -2.43 5.13
N LEU A 205 -10.51 -1.51 4.16
CA LEU A 205 -10.44 -0.09 4.47
C LEU A 205 -11.78 0.43 4.99
N TRP A 206 -12.89 -0.12 4.48
CA TRP A 206 -14.21 0.21 5.00
C TRP A 206 -14.36 -0.21 6.47
N ASP A 207 -13.90 -1.42 6.83
CA ASP A 207 -13.90 -1.89 8.22
C ASP A 207 -13.05 -1.00 9.14
N ILE A 208 -11.90 -0.50 8.64
CA ILE A 208 -11.05 0.47 9.36
C ILE A 208 -11.83 1.76 9.63
N MET A 209 -12.52 2.29 8.62
CA MET A 209 -13.32 3.52 8.74
C MET A 209 -14.48 3.34 9.71
N GLU A 210 -15.19 2.22 9.66
CA GLU A 210 -16.27 1.91 10.60
C GLU A 210 -15.75 1.78 12.03
N ALA A 211 -14.61 1.12 12.22
CA ALA A 211 -13.99 0.97 13.54
C ALA A 211 -13.53 2.32 14.11
N TYR A 212 -12.97 3.19 13.27
CA TYR A 212 -12.62 4.55 13.67
C TYR A 212 -13.86 5.35 14.10
N ALA A 213 -14.92 5.33 13.30
CA ALA A 213 -16.18 6.02 13.63
C ALA A 213 -16.79 5.49 14.94
N ARG A 214 -16.85 4.16 15.12
CA ARG A 214 -17.35 3.54 16.37
C ARG A 214 -16.51 3.92 17.58
N LYS A 215 -15.19 3.95 17.46
CA LYS A 215 -14.29 4.31 18.57
C LYS A 215 -14.53 5.73 19.08
N HIS A 216 -14.87 6.63 18.17
CA HIS A 216 -15.10 8.05 18.45
C HIS A 216 -16.59 8.42 18.57
N ASN A 217 -17.48 7.41 18.70
CA ASN A 217 -18.93 7.59 18.79
C ASN A 217 -19.48 8.51 17.67
N ALA A 218 -19.11 8.21 16.42
CA ALA A 218 -19.45 8.96 15.23
C ALA A 218 -20.16 8.08 14.19
N GLN A 219 -20.83 8.71 13.24
CA GLN A 219 -21.44 8.05 12.08
C GLN A 219 -20.69 8.40 10.80
N LEU A 220 -20.54 7.44 9.89
CA LEU A 220 -19.97 7.70 8.57
C LEU A 220 -21.04 8.26 7.63
N GLN A 221 -20.78 9.45 7.08
CA GLN A 221 -21.62 10.05 6.05
C GLN A 221 -20.93 9.95 4.69
N VAL A 222 -21.43 9.08 3.82
CA VAL A 222 -20.91 8.94 2.45
C VAL A 222 -21.38 10.11 1.59
N VAL A 223 -20.44 10.91 1.10
CA VAL A 223 -20.72 12.12 0.30
C VAL A 223 -20.99 11.79 -1.17
N ASN A 224 -20.27 10.83 -1.75
CA ASN A 224 -20.42 10.39 -3.14
C ASN A 224 -21.38 9.21 -3.30
N LYS A 225 -22.64 9.37 -2.87
CA LYS A 225 -23.64 8.31 -3.05
C LYS A 225 -23.83 7.97 -4.53
N TYR A 226 -23.20 6.88 -4.96
CA TYR A 226 -23.41 6.17 -6.22
C TYR A 226 -23.12 6.97 -7.51
N VAL A 227 -22.14 7.87 -7.50
CA VAL A 227 -21.68 8.55 -8.72
C VAL A 227 -20.71 7.65 -9.47
N ASP A 228 -21.21 7.08 -10.57
CA ASP A 228 -20.56 6.31 -11.65
C ASP A 228 -19.71 5.11 -11.24
N ASP A 229 -19.81 3.99 -11.96
CA ASP A 229 -18.97 2.78 -11.83
C ASP A 229 -17.46 3.02 -12.12
N ARG A 230 -16.99 4.28 -12.02
CA ARG A 230 -15.60 4.70 -12.20
C ARG A 230 -14.90 4.83 -10.85
N THR A 231 -13.69 4.32 -10.78
CA THR A 231 -12.77 4.62 -9.68
C THR A 231 -12.38 6.10 -9.74
N LEU A 232 -12.42 6.80 -8.61
CA LEU A 232 -11.99 8.18 -8.51
C LEU A 232 -10.48 8.31 -8.75
N ASN A 233 -10.08 9.37 -9.43
CA ASN A 233 -8.66 9.69 -9.56
C ASN A 233 -8.12 10.29 -8.25
N THR A 234 -6.87 9.99 -7.90
CA THR A 234 -6.18 10.55 -6.74
C THR A 234 -6.25 12.08 -6.68
N ILE A 235 -6.12 12.75 -7.84
CA ILE A 235 -6.20 14.21 -7.93
C ILE A 235 -7.61 14.71 -7.56
N GLU A 236 -8.65 14.11 -8.14
CA GLU A 236 -10.05 14.47 -7.84
C GLU A 236 -10.34 14.33 -6.33
N LEU A 237 -9.84 13.25 -5.72
CA LEU A 237 -10.05 13.00 -4.29
C LEU A 237 -9.33 14.02 -3.40
N LEU A 238 -8.11 14.41 -3.77
CA LEU A 238 -7.34 15.41 -3.04
C LEU A 238 -8.00 16.79 -3.14
N ASP A 239 -8.53 17.16 -4.31
CA ASP A 239 -9.28 18.42 -4.50
C ASP A 239 -10.56 18.45 -3.65
N VAL A 240 -11.27 17.32 -3.54
CA VAL A 240 -12.48 17.20 -2.69
C VAL A 240 -12.12 17.37 -1.21
N ALA A 241 -10.98 16.81 -0.76
CA ALA A 241 -10.49 16.99 0.60
C ALA A 241 -10.08 18.44 0.89
N GLN A 242 -9.32 19.07 -0.02
CA GLN A 242 -8.88 20.46 0.14
C GLN A 242 -10.06 21.44 0.19
N ASN A 243 -11.14 21.16 -0.55
CA ASN A 243 -12.36 21.97 -0.52
C ASN A 243 -13.23 21.75 0.73
N GLY A 244 -12.82 20.89 1.66
CA GLY A 244 -13.53 20.64 2.91
C GLY A 244 -14.86 19.91 2.72
N LEU A 245 -15.05 19.21 1.60
CA LEU A 245 -16.25 18.41 1.32
C LEU A 245 -16.24 17.07 2.08
N ILE A 246 -15.05 16.56 2.40
CA ILE A 246 -14.83 15.32 3.15
C ILE A 246 -13.87 15.58 4.32
N ASP A 247 -14.06 14.84 5.40
CA ASP A 247 -13.20 14.91 6.58
C ASP A 247 -12.08 13.87 6.49
N ILE A 248 -12.42 12.66 6.03
CA ILE A 248 -11.50 11.54 5.83
C ILE A 248 -11.95 10.73 4.62
N ALA A 249 -11.12 10.62 3.60
CA ALA A 249 -11.42 9.75 2.46
C ALA A 249 -11.29 8.27 2.84
N ALA A 250 -12.22 7.44 2.39
CA ALA A 250 -12.09 5.99 2.44
C ALA A 250 -11.28 5.51 1.21
N SER A 251 -10.07 6.06 1.08
CA SER A 251 -9.12 5.74 0.02
C SER A 251 -7.70 5.85 0.57
N ILE A 252 -6.85 4.93 0.15
CA ILE A 252 -5.45 4.84 0.55
C ILE A 252 -4.58 5.22 -0.64
N GLN A 253 -3.69 6.20 -0.47
CA GLN A 253 -2.84 6.74 -1.53
C GLN A 253 -1.35 6.62 -1.16
N PRO A 254 -0.47 6.33 -2.12
CA PRO A 254 0.97 6.25 -1.88
C PRO A 254 1.53 7.65 -1.59
N MET A 255 2.33 7.77 -0.53
CA MET A 255 2.95 9.05 -0.15
C MET A 255 4.16 9.41 -1.04
N SER A 256 4.63 8.48 -1.89
CA SER A 256 5.85 8.63 -2.69
C SER A 256 5.65 9.12 -4.13
N VAL A 257 4.42 9.50 -4.53
CA VAL A 257 4.07 9.75 -5.96
C VAL A 257 3.89 11.26 -6.27
N GLY A 258 4.45 12.15 -5.46
CA GLY A 258 4.42 13.60 -5.66
C GLY A 258 5.43 14.32 -4.77
N GLY A 259 5.67 15.62 -5.04
CA GLY A 259 6.59 16.44 -4.25
C GLY A 259 6.28 16.41 -2.75
N LEU A 260 7.32 16.62 -1.92
CA LEU A 260 7.26 16.59 -0.46
C LEU A 260 6.12 17.45 0.14
N ASP A 261 5.65 18.46 -0.59
CA ASP A 261 4.65 19.41 -0.14
C ASP A 261 3.26 18.80 0.13
N ARG A 262 2.95 17.63 -0.45
CA ARG A 262 1.63 16.99 -0.33
C ARG A 262 1.48 16.02 0.85
N VAL A 263 2.51 15.85 1.67
CA VAL A 263 2.45 14.96 2.84
C VAL A 263 1.36 15.39 3.82
N HIS A 264 1.08 16.69 3.92
CA HIS A 264 0.02 17.22 4.75
C HIS A 264 -1.39 16.92 4.21
N GLU A 265 -1.56 16.46 2.98
CA GLU A 265 -2.86 16.02 2.46
C GLU A 265 -3.16 14.54 2.80
N LEU A 266 -2.22 13.89 3.50
CA LEU A 266 -2.30 12.49 3.86
C LEU A 266 -2.22 12.31 5.39
N SER A 267 -2.85 11.25 5.89
CA SER A 267 -2.73 10.81 7.27
C SER A 267 -1.34 10.22 7.54
N TYR A 268 -1.08 9.91 8.82
CA TYR A 268 0.01 8.98 9.16
C TYR A 268 -0.13 7.68 8.33
N PRO A 269 0.98 7.06 7.88
CA PRO A 269 0.92 5.85 7.07
C PRO A 269 0.07 4.76 7.74
N VAL A 270 -1.00 4.36 7.07
CA VAL A 270 -1.87 3.26 7.52
C VAL A 270 -1.36 1.90 7.07
N ASN A 271 -0.55 1.88 6.01
CA ASN A 271 -0.03 0.65 5.41
C ASN A 271 1.33 0.88 4.74
N LEU A 272 2.13 -0.18 4.64
CA LEU A 272 3.40 -0.23 3.91
C LEU A 272 3.32 -1.33 2.86
N ALA A 273 3.49 -0.97 1.59
CA ALA A 273 3.38 -1.95 0.50
C ALA A 273 4.44 -1.74 -0.58
N SER A 274 4.90 -2.85 -1.16
CA SER A 274 5.78 -2.82 -2.33
C SER A 274 4.94 -2.93 -3.60
N TRP A 275 5.29 -2.18 -4.64
CA TRP A 275 4.64 -2.23 -5.94
C TRP A 275 5.52 -3.02 -6.91
N CYS A 276 5.13 -4.27 -7.16
CA CYS A 276 5.88 -5.21 -7.97
C CYS A 276 4.98 -5.91 -8.99
N THR A 277 5.46 -7.01 -9.57
CA THR A 277 4.76 -7.72 -10.63
C THR A 277 4.30 -9.12 -10.21
N MET A 278 3.09 -9.46 -10.63
CA MET A 278 2.55 -10.80 -10.64
C MET A 278 2.78 -11.37 -12.03
N MET A 279 3.67 -12.36 -12.11
CA MET A 279 4.10 -13.01 -13.34
C MET A 279 3.53 -14.42 -13.43
N PRO A 280 3.14 -14.89 -14.62
CA PRO A 280 2.71 -16.27 -14.79
C PRO A 280 3.84 -17.21 -14.36
N VAL A 281 3.49 -18.32 -13.71
CA VAL A 281 4.45 -19.35 -13.32
C VAL A 281 5.00 -20.02 -14.57
N GLU A 282 6.29 -20.33 -14.53
CA GLU A 282 7.03 -20.89 -15.65
C GLU A 282 6.51 -22.27 -16.03
N ARG A 283 6.53 -22.59 -17.33
CA ARG A 283 6.12 -23.92 -17.79
C ARG A 283 7.07 -24.99 -17.24
N GLN A 284 6.52 -26.16 -16.89
CA GLN A 284 7.31 -27.35 -16.61
C GLN A 284 7.87 -27.90 -17.92
N LEU A 285 9.03 -28.55 -17.83
CA LEU A 285 9.60 -29.21 -19.00
C LEU A 285 8.76 -30.42 -19.39
N ASP A 286 8.54 -30.60 -20.69
CA ASP A 286 7.85 -31.79 -21.18
C ASP A 286 8.72 -33.03 -20.94
N VAL A 287 8.06 -34.18 -20.81
CA VAL A 287 8.71 -35.49 -20.64
C VAL A 287 9.79 -35.74 -21.70
N SER A 288 9.54 -35.36 -22.95
CA SER A 288 10.52 -35.50 -24.03
C SER A 288 11.78 -34.67 -23.81
N GLU A 289 11.64 -33.46 -23.26
CA GLU A 289 12.78 -32.60 -22.93
C GLU A 289 13.54 -33.18 -21.72
N LEU A 290 12.83 -33.71 -20.73
CA LEU A 290 13.44 -34.37 -19.56
C LEU A 290 14.30 -35.56 -19.99
N LEU A 291 13.77 -36.44 -20.87
CA LEU A 291 14.49 -37.59 -21.39
C LEU A 291 15.82 -37.20 -22.06
N SER A 292 15.83 -36.08 -22.80
CA SER A 292 17.05 -35.56 -23.44
C SER A 292 18.07 -34.99 -22.43
N ARG A 293 17.61 -34.47 -21.28
CA ARG A 293 18.47 -33.88 -20.23
C ARG A 293 19.06 -34.91 -19.28
N VAL A 294 18.45 -36.10 -19.14
CA VAL A 294 18.96 -37.14 -18.23
C VAL A 294 20.34 -37.64 -18.67
N LEU A 295 20.54 -37.82 -19.98
CA LEU A 295 21.80 -38.25 -20.60
C LEU A 295 22.28 -37.17 -21.59
N PRO A 296 23.05 -36.16 -21.11
CA PRO A 296 23.61 -35.15 -22.00
C PRO A 296 24.56 -35.78 -23.03
N HIS A 297 24.67 -35.18 -24.21
CA HIS A 297 25.47 -35.71 -25.32
C HIS A 297 26.94 -36.02 -24.94
N THR A 298 27.52 -35.25 -24.01
CA THR A 298 28.87 -35.48 -23.47
C THR A 298 28.98 -36.82 -22.72
N THR A 299 27.99 -37.16 -21.90
CA THR A 299 27.95 -38.44 -21.18
C THR A 299 27.77 -39.60 -22.15
N PHE A 300 26.95 -39.44 -23.19
CA PHE A 300 26.78 -40.47 -24.21
C PHE A 300 28.09 -40.71 -24.98
N ALA A 301 28.80 -39.64 -25.35
CA ALA A 301 30.11 -39.72 -25.99
C ALA A 301 31.16 -40.40 -25.09
N LEU A 302 31.17 -40.09 -23.79
CA LEU A 302 32.03 -40.75 -22.81
C LEU A 302 31.73 -42.25 -22.71
N LEU A 303 30.44 -42.64 -22.66
CA LEU A 303 30.04 -44.05 -22.60
C LEU A 303 30.47 -44.81 -23.87
N ILE A 304 30.33 -44.20 -25.05
CA ILE A 304 30.84 -44.77 -26.31
C ILE A 304 32.37 -44.93 -26.24
N PHE A 305 33.09 -43.91 -25.78
CA PHE A 305 34.55 -43.97 -25.63
C PHE A 305 34.98 -45.10 -24.67
N LEU A 306 34.34 -45.21 -23.51
CA LEU A 306 34.59 -46.28 -22.54
C LEU A 306 34.27 -47.66 -23.10
N TRP A 307 33.22 -47.77 -23.92
CA TRP A 307 32.86 -49.02 -24.61
C TRP A 307 33.92 -49.43 -25.64
N ILE A 308 34.36 -48.50 -26.50
CA ILE A 308 35.44 -48.74 -27.48
C ILE A 308 36.74 -49.13 -26.76
N PHE A 309 37.07 -48.41 -25.69
CA PHE A 309 38.25 -48.69 -24.87
C PHE A 309 38.20 -50.08 -24.22
N HIS A 310 37.03 -50.47 -23.70
CA HIS A 310 36.81 -51.81 -23.13
C HIS A 310 36.97 -52.91 -24.19
N GLU A 311 36.39 -52.78 -25.38
CA GLU A 311 36.55 -53.77 -26.46
C GLU A 311 38.01 -53.86 -26.94
N ALA A 312 38.72 -52.73 -27.05
CA ALA A 312 40.13 -52.71 -27.41
C ALA A 312 41.01 -53.42 -26.35
N LEU A 313 40.74 -53.22 -25.06
CA LEU A 313 41.43 -53.87 -23.95
C LEU A 313 41.15 -55.38 -23.87
N LYS A 314 39.89 -55.77 -24.08
CA LYS A 314 39.43 -57.16 -24.08
C LYS A 314 40.16 -57.99 -25.15
N GLY A 315 40.44 -57.39 -26.31
CA GLY A 315 41.21 -58.00 -27.39
C GLY A 315 42.70 -58.19 -27.08
N ARG A 316 43.32 -57.31 -26.27
CA ARG A 316 44.78 -57.31 -26.02
C ARG A 316 45.21 -58.01 -24.73
N VAL A 317 44.42 -57.94 -23.64
CA VAL A 317 44.88 -58.37 -22.30
C VAL A 317 44.10 -59.58 -21.80
N ARG A 318 44.48 -60.78 -22.25
CA ARG A 318 43.82 -62.05 -21.87
C ARG A 318 43.88 -62.38 -20.37
N ARG A 319 44.90 -61.89 -19.65
CA ARG A 319 45.16 -62.22 -18.23
C ARG A 319 44.12 -61.68 -17.25
N TYR A 320 43.49 -60.53 -17.54
CA TYR A 320 42.55 -59.85 -16.64
C TYR A 320 41.09 -59.84 -17.13
N GLN A 321 40.75 -60.69 -18.10
CA GLN A 321 39.43 -60.68 -18.75
C GLN A 321 38.26 -60.88 -17.78
N ARG A 322 38.42 -61.70 -16.73
CA ARG A 322 37.37 -61.90 -15.71
C ARG A 322 37.09 -60.63 -14.93
N LEU A 323 38.14 -59.93 -14.47
CA LEU A 323 37.99 -58.66 -13.75
C LEU A 323 37.44 -57.55 -14.65
N GLN A 324 37.87 -57.49 -15.92
CA GLN A 324 37.33 -56.53 -16.89
C GLN A 324 35.83 -56.72 -17.12
N ARG A 325 35.37 -57.97 -17.26
CA ARG A 325 33.93 -58.29 -17.39
C ARG A 325 33.14 -57.90 -16.14
N ILE A 326 33.66 -58.21 -14.95
CA ILE A 326 33.02 -57.85 -13.68
C ILE A 326 32.95 -56.32 -13.54
N GLY A 327 34.05 -55.61 -13.83
CA GLY A 327 34.10 -54.15 -13.79
C GLY A 327 33.12 -53.50 -14.78
N TRP A 328 33.01 -54.03 -16.00
CA TRP A 328 32.04 -53.56 -16.99
C TRP A 328 30.59 -53.79 -16.54
N LEU A 329 30.29 -54.96 -15.98
CA LEU A 329 28.96 -55.26 -15.43
C LEU A 329 28.60 -54.32 -14.27
N VAL A 330 29.54 -54.10 -13.34
CA VAL A 330 29.36 -53.15 -12.25
C VAL A 330 29.09 -51.75 -12.80
N LEU A 331 29.91 -51.26 -13.74
CA LEU A 331 29.70 -49.96 -14.38
C LEU A 331 28.33 -49.85 -15.05
N ALA A 332 27.91 -50.87 -15.81
CA ALA A 332 26.60 -50.90 -16.46
C ALA A 332 25.45 -50.87 -15.45
N THR A 333 25.55 -51.63 -14.35
CA THR A 333 24.54 -51.62 -13.28
C THR A 333 24.48 -50.27 -12.56
N LEU A 334 25.62 -49.61 -12.32
CA LEU A 334 25.66 -48.28 -11.71
C LEU A 334 25.04 -47.22 -12.62
N VAL A 335 25.38 -47.24 -13.92
CA VAL A 335 24.85 -46.28 -14.90
C VAL A 335 23.35 -46.45 -15.08
N THR A 336 22.86 -47.69 -15.20
CA THR A 336 21.42 -47.96 -15.31
C THR A 336 20.66 -47.60 -14.05
N SER A 337 21.20 -47.91 -12.86
CA SER A 337 20.60 -47.52 -11.58
C SER A 337 20.55 -46.01 -11.42
N TYR A 338 21.62 -45.29 -11.77
CA TYR A 338 21.65 -43.83 -11.77
C TYR A 338 20.63 -43.24 -12.74
N TYR A 339 20.55 -43.79 -13.97
CA TYR A 339 19.60 -43.34 -14.98
C TYR A 339 18.16 -43.49 -14.51
N VAL A 340 17.78 -44.68 -14.02
CA VAL A 340 16.44 -44.95 -13.51
C VAL A 340 16.13 -44.08 -12.30
N GLY A 341 17.07 -43.94 -11.36
CA GLY A 341 16.90 -43.09 -10.19
C GLY A 341 16.64 -41.62 -10.56
N LYS A 342 17.45 -41.07 -11.47
CA LYS A 342 17.30 -39.67 -11.94
C LYS A 342 16.03 -39.47 -12.78
N LEU A 343 15.62 -40.45 -13.57
CA LEU A 343 14.40 -40.37 -14.36
C LEU A 343 13.16 -40.38 -13.46
N LEU A 344 13.12 -41.26 -12.46
CA LEU A 344 12.02 -41.34 -11.50
C LEU A 344 11.87 -40.05 -10.70
N THR A 345 12.98 -39.42 -10.28
CA THR A 345 12.90 -38.14 -9.56
C THR A 345 12.40 -37.01 -10.45
N LEU A 346 12.83 -36.94 -11.71
CA LEU A 346 12.35 -35.94 -12.67
C LEU A 346 10.88 -36.13 -13.09
N PHE A 347 10.37 -37.37 -13.08
CA PHE A 347 8.94 -37.63 -13.31
C PHE A 347 8.09 -37.34 -12.09
N ALA A 348 8.64 -37.50 -10.88
CA ALA A 348 7.94 -37.17 -9.65
C ALA A 348 7.76 -35.65 -9.48
N ASP A 349 8.80 -34.86 -9.76
CA ASP A 349 8.75 -33.40 -9.72
C ASP A 349 9.52 -32.80 -10.91
N PRO A 350 8.84 -32.52 -12.04
CA PRO A 350 9.51 -32.02 -13.23
C PRO A 350 9.98 -30.58 -12.99
N PRO A 351 11.27 -30.28 -13.24
CA PRO A 351 11.78 -28.92 -13.10
C PRO A 351 11.06 -27.97 -14.07
N SER A 352 10.92 -26.72 -13.64
CA SER A 352 10.36 -25.64 -14.46
C SER A 352 11.46 -24.90 -15.21
N LEU A 353 11.06 -24.15 -16.25
CA LEU A 353 11.95 -23.18 -16.89
C LEU A 353 12.45 -22.13 -15.87
N PRO A 354 13.64 -21.55 -16.10
CA PRO A 354 14.16 -20.51 -15.22
C PRO A 354 13.19 -19.31 -15.20
N PRO A 355 12.99 -18.69 -14.02
CA PRO A 355 12.06 -17.59 -13.90
C PRO A 355 12.54 -16.34 -14.64
N ILE A 356 11.58 -15.57 -15.17
CA ILE A 356 11.86 -14.22 -15.67
C ILE A 356 12.09 -13.31 -14.47
N ASP A 357 13.35 -12.95 -14.25
CA ASP A 357 13.84 -12.21 -13.09
C ASP A 357 14.13 -10.72 -13.37
N SER A 358 14.25 -10.33 -14.65
CA SER A 358 14.63 -8.97 -15.02
C SER A 358 13.81 -8.43 -16.18
N LEU A 359 13.68 -7.10 -16.25
CA LEU A 359 12.99 -6.43 -17.36
C LEU A 359 13.70 -6.70 -18.70
N ALA A 360 15.02 -6.93 -18.68
CA ALA A 360 15.77 -7.34 -19.87
C ALA A 360 15.35 -8.73 -20.35
N ALA A 361 15.32 -9.73 -19.45
CA ALA A 361 14.84 -11.07 -19.77
C ALA A 361 13.36 -11.07 -20.20
N LEU A 362 12.55 -10.16 -19.64
CA LEU A 362 11.14 -10.02 -20.01
C LEU A 362 10.97 -9.60 -21.47
N ILE A 363 11.81 -8.69 -22.00
CA ILE A 363 11.75 -8.26 -23.40
C ILE A 363 11.98 -9.44 -24.36
N GLU A 364 12.92 -10.32 -24.03
CA GLU A 364 13.26 -11.49 -24.83
C GLU A 364 12.19 -12.59 -24.73
N SER A 365 11.40 -12.60 -23.65
CA SER A 365 10.30 -13.52 -23.46
C SER A 365 9.06 -13.14 -24.32
N PRO A 366 8.11 -14.06 -24.53
CA PRO A 366 6.83 -13.74 -25.18
C PRO A 366 5.83 -13.00 -24.26
N VAL A 367 6.12 -12.91 -22.95
CA VAL A 367 5.22 -12.31 -21.96
C VAL A 367 5.47 -10.80 -21.88
N ARG A 368 4.40 -10.03 -21.70
CA ARG A 368 4.43 -8.57 -21.50
C ARG A 368 3.65 -8.19 -20.25
N ILE A 369 4.08 -7.13 -19.56
CA ILE A 369 3.34 -6.58 -18.42
C ILE A 369 2.24 -5.66 -18.94
N ILE A 370 0.98 -5.98 -18.67
CA ILE A 370 -0.14 -5.09 -18.98
C ILE A 370 -0.36 -4.10 -17.83
N THR A 371 -0.47 -2.81 -18.16
CA THR A 371 -0.59 -1.72 -17.17
C THR A 371 -1.41 -0.57 -17.74
N THR A 372 -1.98 0.26 -16.86
CA THR A 372 -2.67 1.48 -17.27
C THR A 372 -1.69 2.62 -17.55
N ARG A 373 -2.10 3.64 -18.32
CA ARG A 373 -1.25 4.82 -18.58
C ARG A 373 -0.85 5.57 -17.31
N PRO A 374 -1.75 5.81 -16.32
CA PRO A 374 -1.38 6.46 -15.07
C PRO A 374 -0.36 5.64 -14.28
N GLU A 375 -0.60 4.33 -14.09
CA GLU A 375 0.36 3.44 -13.43
C GLU A 375 1.71 3.48 -14.16
N TYR A 376 1.74 3.33 -15.50
CA TYR A 376 2.98 3.38 -16.27
C TYR A 376 3.74 4.72 -16.13
N SER A 377 3.03 5.84 -16.01
CA SER A 377 3.64 7.16 -15.82
C SER A 377 4.31 7.32 -14.45
N SER A 378 3.86 6.56 -13.45
CA SER A 378 4.44 6.53 -12.10
C SER A 378 5.70 5.69 -12.00
N ILE A 379 6.07 4.91 -13.02
CA ILE A 379 7.34 4.17 -13.05
C ILE A 379 8.49 5.15 -13.34
N GLU A 380 9.65 4.91 -12.72
CA GLU A 380 10.85 5.73 -12.91
C GLU A 380 11.18 5.95 -14.39
N PHE A 381 11.59 7.19 -14.74
CA PHE A 381 11.79 7.62 -16.11
C PHE A 381 12.76 6.72 -16.90
N THR A 382 13.84 6.29 -16.27
CA THR A 382 14.89 5.48 -16.91
C THR A 382 14.38 4.08 -17.25
N GLN A 383 13.68 3.44 -16.31
CA GLN A 383 13.11 2.10 -16.46
C GLN A 383 12.01 2.09 -17.53
N ARG A 384 11.07 3.04 -17.48
CA ARG A 384 9.96 3.10 -18.44
C ARG A 384 10.45 3.34 -19.88
N THR A 385 11.49 4.16 -20.07
CA THR A 385 11.97 4.47 -21.43
C THR A 385 12.80 3.32 -21.99
N LYS A 386 13.76 2.80 -21.21
CA LYS A 386 14.64 1.70 -21.62
C LYS A 386 13.88 0.39 -21.89
N TYR A 387 12.89 0.07 -21.05
CA TYR A 387 12.16 -1.19 -21.13
C TYR A 387 10.72 -1.04 -21.64
N SER A 388 10.43 0.01 -22.41
CA SER A 388 9.08 0.30 -22.92
C SER A 388 8.45 -0.86 -23.68
N SER A 389 9.24 -1.66 -24.41
CA SER A 389 8.78 -2.84 -25.14
C SER A 389 8.32 -4.01 -24.25
N ALA A 390 8.66 -4.01 -22.96
CA ALA A 390 8.20 -4.99 -21.99
C ALA A 390 6.75 -4.76 -21.54
N PHE A 391 6.18 -3.58 -21.82
CA PHE A 391 4.87 -3.17 -21.35
C PHE A 391 3.83 -3.11 -22.47
N ARG A 392 2.59 -3.46 -22.13
CA ARG A 392 1.40 -3.26 -22.97
C ARG A 392 0.46 -2.29 -22.26
N LEU A 393 0.24 -1.12 -22.85
CA LEU A 393 -0.58 -0.08 -22.23
C LEU A 393 -2.06 -0.24 -22.59
N THR A 394 -2.92 -0.14 -21.60
CA THR A 394 -4.39 -0.01 -21.77
C THR A 394 -4.87 1.33 -21.23
N SER A 395 -5.93 1.89 -21.84
CA SER A 395 -6.62 3.08 -21.32
C SER A 395 -7.74 2.76 -20.35
N LYS A 396 -8.23 1.51 -20.32
CA LYS A 396 -9.40 1.11 -19.52
C LYS A 396 -8.97 0.30 -18.29
N THR A 397 -9.11 0.87 -17.10
CA THR A 397 -8.80 0.22 -15.81
C THR A 397 -9.64 -1.04 -15.60
N LEU A 398 -10.92 -1.04 -15.99
CA LEU A 398 -11.80 -2.20 -15.87
C LEU A 398 -11.30 -3.43 -16.64
N VAL A 399 -10.66 -3.23 -17.80
CA VAL A 399 -10.07 -4.33 -18.59
C VAL A 399 -8.90 -4.95 -17.83
N LEU A 400 -8.05 -4.12 -17.22
CA LEU A 400 -6.92 -4.59 -16.42
C LEU A 400 -7.40 -5.36 -15.18
N ILE A 401 -8.40 -4.85 -14.47
CA ILE A 401 -9.01 -5.53 -13.32
C ILE A 401 -9.63 -6.87 -13.74
N GLY A 402 -10.39 -6.90 -14.84
CA GLY A 402 -11.00 -8.13 -15.34
C GLY A 402 -9.97 -9.20 -15.69
N LEU A 403 -8.88 -8.83 -16.38
CA LEU A 403 -7.79 -9.75 -16.72
C LEU A 403 -7.04 -10.27 -15.49
N ARG A 404 -6.79 -9.41 -14.49
CA ARG A 404 -6.17 -9.80 -13.21
C ARG A 404 -7.09 -10.77 -12.44
N ASN A 405 -8.37 -10.45 -12.29
CA ASN A 405 -9.35 -11.28 -11.56
C ASN A 405 -9.59 -12.64 -12.24
N ALA A 406 -9.53 -12.68 -13.57
CA ALA A 406 -9.61 -13.90 -14.37
C ALA A 406 -8.30 -14.72 -14.41
N LEU A 407 -7.22 -14.24 -13.79
CA LEU A 407 -5.90 -14.89 -13.79
C LEU A 407 -5.42 -15.28 -15.21
N ASN A 408 -5.52 -14.35 -16.17
CA ASN A 408 -5.07 -14.62 -17.54
C ASN A 408 -3.54 -14.62 -17.66
N THR A 409 -2.95 -15.81 -17.87
CA THR A 409 -1.49 -16.06 -17.91
C THR A 409 -0.77 -15.53 -19.15
N SER A 410 -1.48 -14.94 -20.11
CA SER A 410 -0.88 -14.33 -21.31
C SER A 410 -0.05 -13.08 -21.00
N TYR A 411 -0.28 -12.47 -19.83
CA TYR A 411 0.38 -11.22 -19.41
C TYR A 411 0.89 -11.32 -17.98
N GLY A 412 1.91 -10.52 -17.67
CA GLY A 412 2.24 -10.12 -16.31
C GLY A 412 1.43 -8.89 -15.89
N TYR A 413 1.27 -8.68 -14.59
CA TYR A 413 0.50 -7.56 -14.06
C TYR A 413 1.28 -6.84 -12.96
N THR A 414 1.25 -5.52 -12.94
CA THR A 414 1.75 -4.75 -11.79
C THR A 414 0.70 -4.80 -10.66
N LEU A 415 1.10 -4.86 -9.39
CA LEU A 415 0.20 -4.72 -8.24
C LEU A 415 0.99 -4.52 -6.93
N THR A 416 0.30 -4.05 -5.90
CA THR A 416 0.87 -3.93 -4.56
C THR A 416 0.94 -5.28 -3.85
N SER A 417 1.87 -5.41 -2.90
CA SER A 417 2.00 -6.58 -2.02
C SER A 417 0.69 -6.93 -1.29
N GLU A 418 -0.12 -5.93 -0.92
CA GLU A 418 -1.42 -6.16 -0.28
C GLU A 418 -2.43 -6.80 -1.25
N LYS A 419 -2.51 -6.30 -2.49
CA LYS A 419 -3.37 -6.93 -3.51
C LYS A 419 -2.88 -8.35 -3.84
N TRP A 420 -1.58 -8.62 -3.75
CA TRP A 420 -1.04 -9.97 -3.96
C TRP A 420 -1.55 -10.97 -2.93
N LYS A 421 -1.73 -10.57 -1.66
CA LYS A 421 -2.29 -11.47 -0.63
C LYS A 421 -3.63 -12.05 -1.08
N MET A 422 -4.51 -11.23 -1.66
CA MET A 422 -5.79 -11.67 -2.21
C MET A 422 -5.62 -12.70 -3.34
N TYR A 423 -4.80 -12.41 -4.36
CA TYR A 423 -4.57 -13.35 -5.46
C TYR A 423 -3.89 -14.63 -4.98
N LYS A 424 -2.95 -14.55 -4.04
CA LYS A 424 -2.31 -15.71 -3.42
C LYS A 424 -3.33 -16.63 -2.75
N GLU A 425 -4.29 -16.06 -2.00
CA GLU A 425 -5.40 -16.84 -1.41
C GLU A 425 -6.29 -17.47 -2.48
N GLN A 426 -6.61 -16.73 -3.55
CA GLN A 426 -7.46 -17.22 -4.65
C GLN A 426 -6.92 -18.51 -5.30
N GLN A 427 -5.61 -18.62 -5.49
CA GLN A 427 -4.99 -19.79 -6.15
C GLN A 427 -4.60 -20.93 -5.18
N LYS A 428 -4.80 -20.80 -3.85
CA LYS A 428 -4.49 -21.89 -2.89
C LYS A 428 -5.26 -23.18 -3.12
N ARG A 429 -6.43 -23.10 -3.76
CA ARG A 429 -7.27 -24.26 -4.09
C ARG A 429 -6.90 -24.91 -5.42
N SER A 430 -6.08 -24.24 -6.22
CA SER A 430 -5.54 -24.80 -7.46
C SER A 430 -4.47 -25.83 -7.11
N SER A 431 -4.36 -26.89 -7.91
CA SER A 431 -3.27 -27.88 -7.78
C SER A 431 -1.90 -27.24 -7.97
N ARG A 432 -1.84 -26.22 -8.83
CA ARG A 432 -0.63 -25.44 -9.12
C ARG A 432 -0.96 -23.94 -9.16
N PRO A 433 -0.14 -23.08 -8.56
CA PRO A 433 -0.30 -21.64 -8.71
C PRO A 433 -0.09 -21.23 -10.18
N LEU A 434 -0.98 -20.38 -10.70
CA LEU A 434 -0.88 -19.85 -12.06
C LEU A 434 0.06 -18.66 -12.14
N PHE A 435 0.17 -17.90 -11.04
CA PHE A 435 1.04 -16.75 -10.91
C PHE A 435 1.95 -16.83 -9.69
N ARG A 436 3.08 -16.15 -9.79
CA ARG A 436 4.00 -15.83 -8.70
C ARG A 436 4.16 -14.33 -8.57
N TYR A 437 4.47 -13.88 -7.36
CA TYR A 437 4.87 -12.50 -7.10
C TYR A 437 6.38 -12.38 -7.24
N SER A 438 6.82 -11.60 -8.23
CA SER A 438 8.23 -11.40 -8.53
C SER A 438 8.78 -10.22 -7.74
N LYS A 439 9.70 -10.49 -6.80
CA LYS A 439 10.42 -9.44 -6.07
C LYS A 439 11.53 -8.81 -6.91
N ASP A 440 12.05 -9.53 -7.90
CA ASP A 440 13.12 -9.04 -8.78
C ASP A 440 12.58 -8.00 -9.80
N LEU A 441 11.27 -8.03 -10.02
CA LEU A 441 10.54 -7.10 -10.89
C LEU A 441 9.64 -6.18 -10.02
N CYS A 442 10.29 -5.44 -9.13
CA CYS A 442 9.69 -4.40 -8.28
C CYS A 442 10.03 -3.01 -8.80
N PHE A 443 9.05 -2.10 -8.79
CA PHE A 443 9.25 -0.69 -9.16
C PHE A 443 9.50 0.18 -7.93
N TYR A 444 8.78 -0.12 -6.85
CA TYR A 444 8.95 0.55 -5.56
C TYR A 444 8.80 -0.45 -4.43
N GLU A 445 9.63 -0.31 -3.40
CA GLU A 445 9.59 -1.17 -2.21
C GLU A 445 9.25 -0.35 -0.97
N MET A 446 8.51 -0.97 -0.05
CA MET A 446 8.18 -0.38 1.26
C MET A 446 7.57 1.03 1.18
N VAL A 447 6.71 1.28 0.19
CA VAL A 447 6.06 2.57 0.02
C VAL A 447 5.05 2.78 1.14
N PRO A 448 5.09 3.91 1.86
CA PRO A 448 4.06 4.27 2.81
C PRO A 448 2.80 4.76 2.11
N PHE A 449 1.67 4.31 2.62
CA PHE A 449 0.35 4.64 2.12
C PHE A 449 -0.49 5.26 3.24
N GLY A 450 -1.09 6.43 2.98
CA GLY A 450 -1.92 7.17 3.93
C GLY A 450 -3.35 7.36 3.42
N LEU A 451 -4.26 7.72 4.33
CA LEU A 451 -5.60 8.16 3.98
C LEU A 451 -5.56 9.61 3.53
N VAL A 452 -6.40 9.98 2.56
CA VAL A 452 -6.54 11.38 2.17
C VAL A 452 -7.36 12.15 3.21
N ILE A 453 -6.80 13.24 3.72
CA ILE A 453 -7.43 14.12 4.70
C ILE A 453 -7.17 15.59 4.33
N PRO A 454 -8.05 16.53 4.73
CA PRO A 454 -7.75 17.95 4.63
C PRO A 454 -6.44 18.32 5.32
N GLU A 455 -5.72 19.29 4.77
CA GLU A 455 -4.40 19.72 5.23
C GLU A 455 -4.37 20.03 6.75
N ASN A 456 -5.39 20.71 7.27
CA ASN A 456 -5.48 21.12 8.67
C ASN A 456 -6.55 20.33 9.45
N SER A 457 -6.88 19.12 8.99
CA SER A 457 -7.91 18.28 9.60
C SER A 457 -7.65 18.01 11.09
N ALA A 458 -8.68 18.25 11.91
CA ALA A 458 -8.68 17.89 13.33
C ALA A 458 -8.58 16.37 13.58
N HIS A 459 -8.85 15.54 12.57
CA HIS A 459 -8.71 14.09 12.65
C HIS A 459 -7.27 13.59 12.61
N ARG A 460 -6.29 14.43 12.23
CA ARG A 460 -4.89 13.99 12.03
C ARG A 460 -4.30 13.24 13.22
N ALA A 461 -4.30 13.87 14.41
CA ALA A 461 -3.73 13.25 15.62
C ALA A 461 -4.57 12.05 16.13
N PRO A 462 -5.92 12.12 16.21
CA PRO A 462 -6.75 10.97 16.52
C PRO A 462 -6.54 9.77 15.57
N LEU A 463 -6.45 10.02 14.26
CA LEU A 463 -6.21 8.99 13.25
C LEU A 463 -4.82 8.36 13.40
N HIS A 464 -3.79 9.16 13.67
CA HIS A 464 -2.46 8.65 13.94
C HIS A 464 -2.48 7.67 15.12
N ASN A 465 -3.02 8.08 16.27
CA ASN A 465 -3.13 7.22 17.45
C ASN A 465 -3.99 5.97 17.18
N PHE A 466 -5.09 6.12 16.44
CA PHE A 466 -5.91 4.98 16.03
C PHE A 466 -5.15 4.00 15.14
N THR A 467 -4.36 4.51 14.19
CA THR A 467 -3.56 3.69 13.26
C THR A 467 -2.52 2.87 14.01
N LEU A 468 -1.83 3.47 14.99
CA LEU A 468 -0.87 2.74 15.82
C LEU A 468 -1.55 1.61 16.61
N LEU A 469 -2.71 1.88 17.21
CA LEU A 469 -3.48 0.86 17.94
C LEU A 469 -4.00 -0.24 17.02
N LEU A 470 -4.44 0.13 15.81
CA LEU A 470 -4.90 -0.81 14.80
C LEU A 470 -3.79 -1.78 14.40
N GLN A 471 -2.58 -1.27 14.16
CA GLN A 471 -1.39 -2.08 13.85
C GLN A 471 -1.01 -2.97 15.05
N GLN A 472 -0.93 -2.40 16.26
CA GLN A 472 -0.58 -3.15 17.48
C GLN A 472 -1.55 -4.30 17.78
N SER A 473 -2.84 -4.12 17.49
CA SER A 473 -3.87 -5.14 17.70
C SER A 473 -3.84 -6.29 16.69
N GLY A 474 -3.15 -6.13 15.55
CA GLY A 474 -3.20 -7.06 14.42
C GLY A 474 -4.51 -7.03 13.61
N LEU A 475 -5.45 -6.13 13.94
CA LEU A 475 -6.71 -5.98 13.20
C LEU A 475 -6.49 -5.55 11.76
N HIS A 476 -5.49 -4.69 11.50
CA HIS A 476 -5.10 -4.32 10.14
C HIS A 476 -4.80 -5.56 9.28
N ASP A 477 -3.86 -6.40 9.72
CA ASP A 477 -3.44 -7.59 8.97
C ASP A 477 -4.57 -8.60 8.82
N PHE A 478 -5.41 -8.75 9.86
CA PHE A 478 -6.60 -9.60 9.80
C PHE A 478 -7.58 -9.14 8.71
N TRP A 479 -7.92 -7.85 8.66
CA TRP A 479 -8.85 -7.35 7.65
C TRP A 479 -8.25 -7.39 6.25
N VAL A 480 -6.96 -7.07 6.08
CA VAL A 480 -6.31 -7.18 4.78
C VAL A 480 -6.26 -8.64 4.29
N ALA A 481 -5.95 -9.60 5.16
CA ALA A 481 -5.98 -11.03 4.83
C ALA A 481 -7.38 -11.51 4.41
N ARG A 482 -8.44 -10.85 4.87
CA ARG A 482 -9.83 -11.11 4.47
C ARG A 482 -10.21 -10.49 3.12
N GLY A 483 -9.31 -9.79 2.43
CA GLY A 483 -9.55 -9.19 1.12
C GLY A 483 -10.18 -10.16 0.10
N PHE A 484 -9.69 -11.40 0.06
CA PHE A 484 -10.27 -12.45 -0.80
C PHE A 484 -11.73 -12.78 -0.44
N TYR A 485 -12.04 -12.91 0.84
CA TYR A 485 -13.40 -13.17 1.31
C TYR A 485 -14.36 -12.02 0.94
N TYR A 486 -13.90 -10.77 1.06
CA TYR A 486 -14.67 -9.60 0.64
C TYR A 486 -15.02 -9.66 -0.85
N MET A 487 -14.04 -9.94 -1.71
CA MET A 487 -14.27 -10.07 -3.15
C MET A 487 -15.26 -11.17 -3.51
N VAL A 488 -15.19 -12.32 -2.83
CA VAL A 488 -16.14 -13.42 -3.03
C VAL A 488 -17.54 -13.05 -2.54
N LYS A 489 -17.65 -12.45 -1.34
CA LYS A 489 -18.93 -12.00 -0.77
C LYS A 489 -19.61 -10.97 -1.67
N ALA A 490 -18.83 -10.09 -2.28
CA ALA A 490 -19.29 -9.07 -3.22
C ALA A 490 -19.63 -9.62 -4.63
N GLY A 491 -19.38 -10.91 -4.89
CA GLY A 491 -19.59 -11.52 -6.21
C GLY A 491 -18.60 -11.07 -7.28
N LYS A 492 -17.46 -10.47 -6.90
CA LYS A 492 -16.42 -9.98 -7.81
C LYS A 492 -15.46 -11.08 -8.28
N ILE A 493 -15.31 -12.13 -7.47
CA ILE A 493 -14.50 -13.32 -7.78
C ILE A 493 -15.31 -14.57 -7.44
N HIS A 494 -15.36 -15.53 -8.36
CA HIS A 494 -16.02 -16.82 -8.14
C HIS A 494 -15.01 -17.89 -7.71
N LEU A 495 -15.43 -18.77 -6.79
CA LEU A 495 -14.61 -19.87 -6.27
C LEU A 495 -14.52 -21.08 -7.24
N ALA A 496 -15.39 -21.13 -8.25
CA ALA A 496 -15.75 -22.37 -8.95
C ALA A 496 -14.81 -22.76 -10.12
N ASP A 497 -13.94 -21.86 -10.58
CA ASP A 497 -13.32 -22.02 -11.91
C ASP A 497 -11.88 -22.58 -11.92
N PHE A 498 -11.28 -22.88 -10.77
CA PHE A 498 -9.95 -23.48 -10.73
C PHE A 498 -10.00 -25.01 -10.92
N LYS A 499 -10.41 -25.43 -12.12
CA LYS A 499 -10.00 -26.72 -12.71
C LYS A 499 -8.47 -26.67 -12.85
N GLU A 500 -7.67 -27.61 -12.37
CA GLU A 500 -7.86 -29.05 -12.23
C GLU A 500 -7.23 -29.53 -10.92
N ARG A 501 -7.87 -30.46 -10.20
CA ARG A 501 -7.16 -31.27 -9.19
C ARG A 501 -5.96 -31.90 -9.87
N TYR A 502 -4.80 -31.96 -9.20
CA TYR A 502 -3.61 -32.62 -9.70
C TYR A 502 -4.01 -33.98 -10.28
N ARG A 503 -3.89 -34.12 -11.60
CA ARG A 503 -4.05 -35.38 -12.30
C ARG A 503 -2.64 -35.81 -12.70
N PRO A 504 -2.18 -37.00 -12.30
CA PRO A 504 -0.94 -37.52 -12.85
C PRO A 504 -1.13 -37.61 -14.37
N GLU A 505 -0.36 -36.82 -15.11
CA GLU A 505 -0.37 -36.90 -16.57
C GLU A 505 0.17 -38.27 -16.98
N THR A 506 -0.60 -38.97 -17.82
CA THR A 506 -0.18 -40.26 -18.37
C THR A 506 0.84 -40.02 -19.47
N LEU A 507 1.91 -40.81 -19.49
CA LEU A 507 2.91 -40.77 -20.56
C LEU A 507 2.25 -41.02 -21.92
N ASN A 508 2.43 -40.07 -22.85
CA ASN A 508 1.91 -40.18 -24.20
C ASN A 508 2.99 -40.72 -25.16
N ILE A 509 2.56 -41.29 -26.29
CA ILE A 509 3.46 -41.75 -27.35
C ILE A 509 4.29 -40.59 -27.93
N SER A 510 3.75 -39.36 -27.93
CA SER A 510 4.47 -38.14 -28.30
C SER A 510 5.73 -37.93 -27.48
N ASP A 511 5.71 -38.30 -26.21
CA ASP A 511 6.77 -38.03 -25.26
C ASP A 511 7.97 -38.95 -25.51
N LEU A 512 7.69 -40.16 -26.01
CA LEU A 512 8.67 -41.16 -26.40
C LEU A 512 9.20 -40.98 -27.83
N ARG A 513 8.73 -39.97 -28.57
CA ARG A 513 9.07 -39.76 -30.00
C ARG A 513 10.57 -39.79 -30.26
N HIS A 514 11.38 -39.08 -29.47
CA HIS A 514 12.84 -39.04 -29.67
C HIS A 514 13.50 -40.41 -29.41
N VAL A 515 13.02 -41.14 -28.41
CA VAL A 515 13.51 -42.49 -28.09
C VAL A 515 13.17 -43.47 -29.22
N LEU A 516 11.93 -43.40 -29.73
CA LEU A 516 11.48 -44.22 -30.85
C LEU A 516 12.27 -43.93 -32.12
N VAL A 517 12.49 -42.66 -32.45
CA VAL A 517 13.32 -42.26 -33.61
C VAL A 517 14.74 -42.83 -33.49
N LEU A 518 15.36 -42.75 -32.32
CA LEU A 518 16.68 -43.33 -32.09
C LEU A 518 16.68 -44.85 -32.28
N TYR A 519 15.69 -45.54 -31.70
CA TYR A 519 15.53 -46.99 -31.84
C TYR A 519 15.38 -47.42 -33.30
N PHE A 520 14.44 -46.82 -34.04
CA PHE A 520 14.22 -47.13 -35.44
C PHE A 520 15.43 -46.80 -36.32
N SER A 521 16.14 -45.70 -36.03
CA SER A 521 17.38 -45.37 -36.74
C SER A 521 18.45 -46.45 -36.54
N GLY A 522 18.58 -46.99 -35.33
CA GLY A 522 19.49 -48.08 -35.02
C GLY A 522 19.13 -49.36 -35.76
N VAL A 523 17.84 -49.72 -35.78
CA VAL A 523 17.34 -50.90 -36.51
C VAL A 523 17.62 -50.78 -38.02
N ILE A 524 17.39 -49.61 -38.61
CA ILE A 524 17.66 -49.38 -40.03
C ILE A 524 19.16 -49.54 -40.33
N ILE A 525 20.04 -48.97 -39.49
CA ILE A 525 21.50 -49.11 -39.66
C ILE A 525 21.91 -50.58 -39.56
N SER A 526 21.41 -51.32 -38.57
CA SER A 526 21.70 -52.76 -38.43
C SER A 526 21.21 -53.58 -39.62
N LEU A 527 20.03 -53.26 -40.16
CA LEU A 527 19.49 -53.92 -41.36
C LEU A 527 20.40 -53.67 -42.58
N VAL A 528 20.85 -52.43 -42.78
CA VAL A 528 21.75 -52.08 -43.89
C VAL A 528 23.08 -52.80 -43.77
N LEU A 529 23.67 -52.87 -42.56
CA LEU A 529 24.91 -53.61 -42.33
C LEU A 529 24.74 -55.11 -42.60
N PHE A 530 23.64 -55.72 -42.13
CA PHE A 530 23.35 -57.13 -42.38
C PHE A 530 23.19 -57.43 -43.87
N ILE A 531 22.48 -56.58 -44.62
CA ILE A 531 22.35 -56.71 -46.08
C ILE A 531 23.72 -56.57 -46.75
N GLY A 532 24.56 -55.64 -46.27
CA GLY A 532 25.93 -55.47 -46.75
C GLY A 532 26.80 -56.70 -46.52
N GLU A 533 26.76 -57.29 -45.32
CA GLU A 533 27.46 -58.54 -45.01
C GLU A 533 26.99 -59.70 -45.89
N LEU A 534 25.68 -59.80 -46.12
CA LEU A 534 25.09 -60.83 -46.96
C LEU A 534 25.49 -60.65 -48.44
N PHE A 535 25.56 -59.41 -48.91
CA PHE A 535 26.05 -59.07 -50.24
C PHE A 535 27.54 -59.43 -50.40
N VAL A 536 28.40 -59.07 -49.43
CA VAL A 536 29.82 -59.44 -49.43
C VAL A 536 30.00 -60.95 -49.39
N SER A 537 29.23 -61.65 -48.56
CA SER A 537 29.26 -63.12 -48.51
C SER A 537 28.80 -63.75 -49.82
N TRP A 538 27.78 -63.19 -50.47
CA TRP A 538 27.30 -63.65 -51.76
C TRP A 538 28.32 -63.40 -52.88
N VAL A 539 28.98 -62.25 -52.88
CA VAL A 539 30.05 -61.89 -53.82
C VAL A 539 31.29 -62.78 -53.62
N ASN A 540 31.70 -63.05 -52.37
CA ASN A 540 32.80 -63.96 -52.08
C ASN A 540 32.50 -65.40 -52.54
N TYR A 541 31.26 -65.86 -52.32
CA TYR A 541 30.80 -67.17 -52.80
C TYR A 541 30.81 -67.26 -54.34
N TRP A 542 30.44 -66.19 -55.04
CA TRP A 542 30.43 -66.13 -56.52
C TRP A 542 31.82 -65.97 -57.15
N LEU A 543 32.74 -65.26 -56.49
CA LEU A 543 34.12 -65.01 -56.98
C LEU A 543 35.11 -66.14 -56.63
N GLY A 544 34.67 -67.17 -55.88
CA GLY A 544 35.46 -68.38 -55.63
C GLY A 544 36.67 -68.18 -54.71
N PHE A 545 36.54 -67.34 -53.67
CA PHE A 545 37.50 -67.25 -52.57
C PHE A 545 37.10 -68.12 -51.37
#